data_AF-A0AB38BCX6-F1
#
_entry.id   AF-A0AB38BCX6-F1
#
_cell.length_a   1.000
_cell.length_b   1.000
_cell.length_c   1.000
_cell.angle_alpha   90.00
_cell.angle_beta   90.00
_cell.angle_gamma   90.00
#
_symmetry.space_group_name_H-M   'P 1'
#
loop_
_entity.id
_entity.type
_entity.pdbx_description
1 polymer ?
#
loop_
_entity_poly.entity_id
_entity_poly.type
_entity_poly.pdbx_seq_one_letter_code
_entity_poly.pdbx_strand_id
1 'polypeptide(L)'
;MTDDALTADELNKLLGPDAAGWPALGLTATRDGDRVTVRWNGEIVGYTEPSAEFPGRTIYKAVVTTAADGRPFGVGFPAGMIANDPLWFQHSERRRWLPADHPDYPTAPLPMPGPGVVGPRGADFWAALTAAGTGPERADTP
;
A
#
# COMPACT_ATOMS: atom_id res chain seq x y z
N MET A 1 8.66 -24.26 -3.77
CA MET A 1 7.26 -23.95 -3.41
C MET A 1 6.79 -22.93 -4.41
N THR A 2 5.74 -23.23 -5.16
CA THR A 2 5.17 -22.29 -6.14
C THR A 2 4.49 -21.19 -5.33
N ASP A 3 4.91 -19.95 -5.53
CA ASP A 3 4.28 -18.76 -4.95
C ASP A 3 2.95 -18.55 -5.71
N ASP A 4 1.94 -19.35 -5.34
CA ASP A 4 0.65 -19.32 -6.03
C ASP A 4 -0.01 -17.94 -5.83
N ALA A 5 -0.52 -17.39 -6.94
CA ALA A 5 -1.19 -16.11 -6.94
C ALA A 5 -2.53 -16.23 -6.20
N LEU A 6 -2.75 -15.35 -5.23
CA LEU A 6 -4.00 -15.26 -4.48
C LEU A 6 -5.13 -14.81 -5.41
N THR A 7 -6.24 -15.52 -5.33
CA THR A 7 -7.50 -15.16 -6.00
C THR A 7 -8.20 -14.00 -5.28
N ALA A 8 -9.17 -13.37 -5.96
CA ALA A 8 -9.97 -12.29 -5.37
C ALA A 8 -10.73 -12.73 -4.10
N ASP A 9 -11.23 -13.96 -4.05
CA ASP A 9 -11.93 -14.51 -2.89
C ASP A 9 -10.98 -14.74 -1.70
N GLU A 10 -9.77 -15.25 -1.97
CA GLU A 10 -8.74 -15.40 -0.93
C GLU A 10 -8.29 -14.04 -0.40
N LEU A 11 -8.08 -13.06 -1.27
CA LEU A 11 -7.76 -11.69 -0.88
C LEU A 11 -8.88 -11.06 -0.04
N ASN A 12 -10.15 -11.27 -0.42
CA ASN A 12 -11.29 -10.80 0.35
C ASN A 12 -11.31 -11.39 1.78
N LYS A 13 -11.05 -12.70 1.91
CA LYS A 13 -11.00 -13.38 3.21
C LYS A 13 -9.83 -12.94 4.07
N LEU A 14 -8.68 -12.65 3.46
CA LEU A 14 -7.44 -12.32 4.18
C LEU A 14 -7.33 -10.84 4.56
N LEU A 15 -7.67 -9.96 3.63
CA LEU A 15 -7.39 -8.52 3.71
C LEU A 15 -8.66 -7.67 3.53
N GLY A 16 -9.80 -8.28 3.17
CA GLY A 16 -11.06 -7.58 2.98
C GLY A 16 -11.33 -7.15 1.54
N PRO A 17 -12.48 -6.49 1.32
CA PRO A 17 -13.02 -6.23 -0.01
C PRO A 17 -12.14 -5.32 -0.87
N ASP A 18 -11.39 -4.39 -0.27
CA ASP A 18 -10.46 -3.53 -1.00
C ASP A 18 -9.36 -4.34 -1.71
N ALA A 19 -8.84 -5.39 -1.07
CA ALA A 19 -7.85 -6.27 -1.67
C ALA A 19 -8.44 -7.18 -2.76
N ALA A 20 -9.72 -7.52 -2.64
CA ALA A 20 -10.41 -8.38 -3.62
C ALA A 20 -10.44 -7.76 -5.02
N GLY A 21 -10.36 -6.42 -5.11
CA GLY A 21 -10.31 -5.68 -6.37
C GLY A 21 -8.96 -5.71 -7.08
N TRP A 22 -7.87 -6.09 -6.40
CA TRP A 22 -6.51 -5.99 -6.95
C TRP A 22 -6.28 -6.79 -8.24
N PRO A 23 -6.76 -8.04 -8.38
CA PRO A 23 -6.58 -8.79 -9.63
C PRO A 23 -7.20 -8.08 -10.84
N ALA A 24 -8.29 -7.34 -10.66
CA ALA A 24 -8.93 -6.56 -11.74
C ALA A 24 -8.08 -5.36 -12.19
N LEU A 25 -7.14 -4.90 -11.35
CA LEU A 25 -6.14 -3.89 -11.68
C LEU A 25 -4.89 -4.50 -12.37
N GLY A 26 -4.89 -5.81 -12.63
CA GLY A 26 -3.73 -6.52 -13.16
C GLY A 26 -2.62 -6.75 -12.12
N LEU A 27 -2.97 -6.68 -10.83
CA LEU A 27 -2.04 -6.94 -9.73
C LEU A 27 -2.01 -8.43 -9.39
N THR A 28 -0.82 -8.94 -9.14
CA THR A 28 -0.61 -10.30 -8.64
C THR A 28 -0.22 -10.21 -7.17
N ALA A 29 -1.07 -10.71 -6.29
CA ALA A 29 -0.74 -10.87 -4.88
C ALA A 29 -0.29 -12.31 -4.60
N THR A 30 0.77 -12.47 -3.84
CA THR A 30 1.23 -13.78 -3.38
C THR A 30 1.43 -13.78 -1.87
N ARG A 31 1.39 -14.95 -1.23
CA ARG A 31 1.49 -15.08 0.22
C ARG A 31 2.69 -15.93 0.63
N ASP A 32 3.48 -15.39 1.56
CA ASP A 32 4.54 -16.10 2.26
C ASP A 32 4.33 -15.94 3.78
N GLY A 33 3.89 -17.02 4.44
CA GLY A 33 3.49 -16.97 5.85
C GLY A 33 2.36 -15.96 6.11
N ASP A 34 2.64 -14.92 6.90
CA ASP A 34 1.68 -13.84 7.21
C ASP A 34 1.83 -12.60 6.31
N ARG A 35 2.80 -12.63 5.39
CA ARG A 35 3.07 -11.54 4.47
C ARG A 35 2.37 -11.80 3.14
N VAL A 36 1.61 -10.81 2.69
CA VAL A 36 1.10 -10.72 1.33
C VAL A 36 1.97 -9.73 0.57
N THR A 37 2.50 -10.13 -0.57
CA THR A 37 3.30 -9.28 -1.46
C THR A 37 2.51 -9.02 -2.73
N VAL A 38 2.34 -7.75 -3.08
CA VAL A 38 1.59 -7.31 -4.26
C VAL A 38 2.57 -6.87 -5.34
N ARG A 39 2.40 -7.42 -6.54
CA ARG A 39 3.24 -7.14 -7.70
C ARG A 39 2.43 -6.64 -8.88
N TRP A 40 3.06 -5.82 -9.71
CA TRP A 40 2.55 -5.38 -11.00
C TRP A 40 3.67 -5.48 -12.04
N ASN A 41 3.43 -6.20 -13.13
CA ASN A 41 4.45 -6.44 -14.17
C ASN A 41 5.80 -6.95 -13.61
N GLY A 42 5.77 -7.74 -12.53
CA GLY A 42 6.95 -8.28 -11.85
C GLY A 42 7.59 -7.36 -10.80
N GLU A 43 7.20 -6.09 -10.74
CA GLU A 43 7.66 -5.12 -9.73
C GLU A 43 6.85 -5.23 -8.43
N ILE A 44 7.49 -5.13 -7.27
CA ILE A 44 6.78 -5.08 -5.98
C ILE A 44 6.21 -3.68 -5.77
N VAL A 45 4.89 -3.58 -5.69
CA VAL A 45 4.18 -2.30 -5.50
C VAL A 45 3.70 -2.11 -4.06
N GLY A 46 3.52 -3.21 -3.33
CA GLY A 46 3.10 -3.17 -1.95
C GLY A 46 3.32 -4.50 -1.24
N TYR A 47 3.22 -4.47 0.08
CA TYR A 47 3.23 -5.69 0.89
C TYR A 47 2.58 -5.46 2.25
N THR A 48 2.19 -6.54 2.93
CA THR A 48 1.66 -6.48 4.30
C THR A 48 2.69 -6.91 5.33
N GLU A 49 2.61 -6.35 6.53
CA GLU A 49 3.34 -6.81 7.72
C GLU A 49 2.38 -6.87 8.91
N PRO A 50 2.59 -7.78 9.88
CA PRO A 50 1.88 -7.72 11.15
C PRO A 50 2.15 -6.40 11.86
N SER A 51 1.12 -5.80 12.45
CA SER A 51 1.28 -4.61 13.28
C SER A 51 1.88 -4.98 14.63
N ALA A 52 3.01 -4.35 14.98
CA ALA A 52 3.60 -4.49 16.31
C ALA A 52 2.76 -3.75 17.39
N GLU A 53 2.07 -2.68 17.00
CA GLU A 53 1.28 -1.84 17.91
C GLU A 53 -0.13 -2.38 18.13
N PHE A 54 -0.71 -3.04 17.13
CA PHE A 54 -2.08 -3.57 17.18
C PHE A 54 -2.09 -5.08 16.86
N PRO A 55 -1.96 -5.95 17.88
CA PRO A 55 -1.94 -7.39 17.69
C PRO A 55 -3.15 -7.90 16.89
N GLY A 56 -2.89 -8.78 15.92
CA GLY A 56 -3.92 -9.33 15.04
C GLY A 56 -4.33 -8.43 13.87
N ARG A 57 -3.77 -7.22 13.76
CA ARG A 57 -3.94 -6.35 12.59
C ARG A 57 -2.71 -6.42 11.68
N THR A 58 -2.93 -6.16 10.40
CA THR A 58 -1.88 -6.02 9.40
C THR A 58 -1.74 -4.57 8.98
N ILE A 59 -0.53 -4.20 8.58
CA ILE A 59 -0.19 -2.91 7.99
C ILE A 59 0.12 -3.18 6.53
N TYR A 60 -0.64 -2.57 5.63
CA TYR A 60 -0.25 -2.48 4.22
C TYR A 60 0.84 -1.40 4.07
N LYS A 61 1.87 -1.70 3.28
CA LYS A 61 2.98 -0.79 2.99
C LYS A 61 3.10 -0.60 1.49
N ALA A 62 2.97 0.63 1.01
CA ALA A 62 3.22 0.98 -0.39
C ALA A 62 4.73 1.11 -0.62
N VAL A 63 5.27 0.39 -1.61
CA VAL A 63 6.71 0.36 -1.84
C VAL A 63 7.20 1.65 -2.48
N VAL A 64 8.18 2.29 -1.87
CA VAL A 64 8.81 3.49 -2.41
C VAL A 64 10.02 3.10 -3.26
N THR A 65 10.89 2.26 -2.73
CA THR A 65 12.10 1.79 -3.44
C THR A 65 12.42 0.35 -3.04
N THR A 66 13.23 -0.33 -3.83
CA THR A 66 13.74 -1.66 -3.50
C THR A 66 15.26 -1.56 -3.39
N ALA A 67 15.80 -1.99 -2.25
CA ALA A 67 17.24 -2.01 -2.04
C ALA A 67 17.92 -3.01 -3.00
N ALA A 68 19.24 -2.87 -3.16
CA ALA A 68 20.02 -3.72 -4.08
C ALA A 68 19.98 -5.22 -3.73
N ASP A 69 19.67 -5.56 -2.48
CA ASP A 69 19.46 -6.93 -2.00
C ASP A 69 18.03 -7.46 -2.26
N GLY A 70 17.20 -6.70 -2.96
CA GLY A 70 15.82 -7.03 -3.30
C GLY A 70 14.81 -6.74 -2.18
N ARG A 71 15.22 -6.13 -1.05
CA ARG A 71 14.29 -5.81 0.04
C ARG A 71 13.51 -4.53 -0.27
N PRO A 72 12.16 -4.58 -0.29
CA PRO A 72 11.36 -3.38 -0.52
C PRO A 72 11.36 -2.50 0.74
N PHE A 73 11.52 -1.20 0.54
CA PHE A 73 11.24 -0.16 1.52
C PHE A 73 9.92 0.51 1.16
N GLY A 74 8.99 0.57 2.11
CA GLY A 74 7.66 1.11 1.87
C GLY A 74 7.09 1.88 3.05
N VAL A 75 6.13 2.75 2.74
CA VAL A 75 5.42 3.60 3.70
C VAL A 75 4.17 2.87 4.16
N GLY A 76 4.03 2.72 5.47
CA GLY A 76 2.92 2.00 6.09
C GLY A 76 1.65 2.82 6.21
N PHE A 77 0.53 2.15 6.02
CA PHE A 77 -0.82 2.65 6.27
C PHE A 77 -1.18 2.42 7.74
N PRO A 78 -2.23 3.08 8.24
CA PRO A 78 -2.81 2.71 9.54
C PRO A 78 -3.13 1.21 9.63
N ALA A 79 -2.97 0.63 10.82
CA ALA A 79 -3.19 -0.80 11.01
C ALA A 79 -4.65 -1.21 10.75
N GLY A 80 -4.83 -2.22 9.89
CA GLY A 80 -6.13 -2.71 9.41
C GLY A 80 -6.66 -1.97 8.18
N MET A 81 -5.93 -0.96 7.67
CA MET A 81 -6.25 -0.28 6.43
C MET A 81 -5.48 -0.91 5.27
N ILE A 82 -6.22 -1.23 4.20
CA ILE A 82 -5.69 -1.82 2.99
C ILE A 82 -5.88 -0.84 1.84
N ALA A 83 -4.85 -0.72 0.99
CA ALA A 83 -4.92 0.11 -0.19
C ALA A 83 -5.95 -0.45 -1.20
N ASN A 84 -6.96 0.33 -1.55
CA ASN A 84 -7.89 -0.01 -2.63
C ASN A 84 -7.23 0.06 -4.02
N ASP A 85 -6.24 0.95 -4.21
CA ASP A 85 -5.43 1.05 -5.43
C ASP A 85 -3.92 1.09 -5.10
N PRO A 86 -3.27 -0.08 -4.95
CA PRO A 86 -1.84 -0.21 -4.69
C PRO A 86 -0.93 0.61 -5.62
N LEU A 87 -1.28 0.73 -6.90
CA LEU A 87 -0.46 1.41 -7.89
C LEU A 87 -0.47 2.91 -7.68
N TRP A 88 -1.67 3.46 -7.46
CA TRP A 88 -1.83 4.89 -7.19
C TRP A 88 -1.09 5.30 -5.91
N PHE A 89 -1.21 4.50 -4.84
CA PHE A 89 -0.54 4.79 -3.58
C PHE A 89 0.99 4.67 -3.69
N GLN A 90 1.49 3.62 -4.33
CA GLN A 90 2.93 3.46 -4.60
C GLN A 90 3.49 4.69 -5.34
N HIS A 91 2.82 5.08 -6.43
CA HIS A 91 3.23 6.24 -7.22
C HIS A 91 3.21 7.54 -6.40
N SER A 92 2.17 7.74 -5.59
CA SER A 92 2.02 8.94 -4.76
C SER A 92 3.11 9.01 -3.68
N GLU A 93 3.39 7.91 -3.00
CA GLU A 93 4.45 7.85 -1.99
C GLU A 93 5.84 8.01 -2.60
N ARG A 94 6.10 7.44 -3.79
CA ARG A 94 7.34 7.70 -4.52
C ARG A 94 7.55 9.18 -4.82
N ARG A 95 6.52 9.90 -5.31
CA ARG A 95 6.63 11.34 -5.56
C ARG A 95 6.85 12.16 -4.29
N ARG A 96 6.30 11.70 -3.16
CA ARG A 96 6.40 12.37 -1.87
C ARG A 96 7.78 12.22 -1.24
N TRP A 97 8.37 11.03 -1.33
CA TRP A 97 9.57 10.67 -0.57
C TRP A 97 10.86 10.65 -1.39
N LEU A 98 10.78 10.43 -2.70
CA LEU A 98 11.95 10.41 -3.56
C LEU A 98 12.21 11.79 -4.17
N PRO A 99 13.48 12.21 -4.27
CA PRO A 99 13.83 13.39 -5.04
C PRO A 99 13.60 13.12 -6.54
N ALA A 100 13.35 14.18 -7.31
CA ALA A 100 12.94 14.07 -8.72
C ALA A 100 13.99 13.41 -9.64
N ASP A 101 15.26 13.40 -9.23
CA ASP A 101 16.39 12.78 -9.91
C ASP A 101 16.65 11.32 -9.48
N HIS A 102 15.86 10.78 -8.55
CA HIS A 102 15.98 9.38 -8.12
C HIS A 102 15.54 8.42 -9.25
N PRO A 103 16.23 7.26 -9.45
CA PRO A 103 15.87 6.30 -10.50
C PRO A 103 14.45 5.75 -10.38
N ASP A 104 13.94 5.58 -9.16
CA ASP A 104 12.56 5.13 -8.90
C ASP A 104 11.53 6.27 -8.89
N TYR A 105 11.92 7.51 -9.18
CA TYR A 105 10.97 8.63 -9.22
C TYR A 105 10.02 8.45 -10.41
N PRO A 106 8.69 8.46 -10.20
CA PRO A 106 7.74 8.19 -11.27
C PRO A 106 7.58 9.41 -12.16
N THR A 107 8.16 9.33 -13.36
CA THR A 107 8.07 10.35 -14.42
C THR A 107 6.81 10.22 -15.27
N ALA A 108 6.23 9.02 -15.34
CA ALA A 108 4.96 8.78 -15.99
C ALA A 108 3.80 9.50 -15.25
N PRO A 109 2.70 9.83 -15.94
CA PRO A 109 1.47 10.21 -15.27
C PRO A 109 0.98 9.08 -14.34
N LEU A 110 0.19 9.44 -13.32
CA LEU A 110 -0.42 8.46 -12.42
C LEU A 110 -1.10 7.36 -13.27
N PRO A 111 -0.94 6.07 -12.91
CA PRO A 111 -1.79 5.04 -13.49
C PRO A 111 -3.23 5.47 -13.23
N MET A 112 -4.00 5.62 -14.31
CA MET A 112 -5.41 6.00 -14.19
C MET A 112 -6.08 4.96 -13.28
N PRO A 113 -6.88 5.38 -12.29
CA PRO A 113 -7.65 4.42 -11.51
C PRO A 113 -8.45 3.55 -12.49
N GLY A 114 -8.42 2.23 -12.29
CA GLY A 114 -9.19 1.30 -13.10
C GLY A 114 -10.67 1.73 -13.15
N PRO A 115 -11.39 1.49 -14.26
CA PRO A 115 -12.80 1.87 -14.38
C PRO A 115 -13.60 1.24 -13.23
N GLY A 116 -14.00 2.05 -12.25
CA GLY A 116 -14.76 1.62 -11.07
C GLY A 116 -14.21 2.06 -9.70
N VAL A 117 -12.99 2.58 -9.62
CA VAL A 117 -12.44 3.06 -8.32
C VAL A 117 -12.92 4.49 -8.05
N VAL A 118 -14.12 4.61 -7.46
CA VAL A 118 -14.62 5.87 -6.87
C VAL A 118 -14.39 5.80 -5.35
N GLY A 119 -13.13 5.91 -4.94
CA GLY A 119 -12.75 6.18 -3.55
C GLY A 119 -12.42 7.67 -3.36
N PRO A 120 -12.46 8.20 -2.12
CA PRO A 120 -12.11 9.59 -1.85
C PRO A 120 -10.71 9.88 -2.40
N ARG A 121 -10.61 10.92 -3.24
CA ARG A 121 -9.36 11.33 -3.87
C ARG A 121 -8.34 11.66 -2.78
N GLY A 122 -7.06 11.39 -3.04
CA GLY A 122 -5.97 11.45 -2.07
C GLY A 122 -5.97 12.62 -1.07
N ALA A 123 -6.44 13.81 -1.42
CA ALA A 123 -6.56 14.92 -0.47
C ALA A 123 -7.73 14.77 0.52
N ASP A 124 -8.89 14.30 0.06
CA ASP A 124 -10.09 14.10 0.87
C ASP A 124 -9.95 12.87 1.79
N PHE A 125 -9.20 11.85 1.36
CA PHE A 125 -8.86 10.69 2.18
C PHE A 125 -7.97 11.08 3.37
N TRP A 126 -6.96 11.93 3.15
CA TRP A 126 -6.11 12.45 4.23
C TRP A 126 -6.87 13.45 5.12
N ALA A 127 -7.75 14.29 4.58
CA ALA A 127 -8.59 15.18 5.39
C ALA A 127 -9.52 14.39 6.32
N ALA A 128 -10.09 13.28 5.86
CA ALA A 128 -10.87 12.36 6.69
C ALA A 128 -10.00 11.67 7.76
N LEU A 129 -8.74 11.32 7.43
CA LEU A 129 -7.81 10.70 8.37
C LEU A 129 -7.29 11.66 9.45
N THR A 130 -7.00 12.92 9.09
CA THR A 130 -6.60 13.98 10.03
C THR A 130 -7.77 14.36 10.96
N ALA A 131 -9.00 14.42 10.44
CA ALA A 131 -10.19 14.66 11.24
C ALA A 131 -10.48 13.51 12.22
N ALA A 132 -10.16 12.26 11.87
CA ALA A 132 -10.30 11.10 12.75
C ALA A 132 -9.15 10.96 13.78
N GLY A 133 -8.04 11.68 13.60
CA GLY A 133 -6.82 11.58 14.41
C GLY A 133 -6.48 12.81 15.26
N THR A 134 -7.39 13.77 15.46
CA THR A 134 -7.10 14.96 16.27
C THR A 134 -7.18 14.64 17.77
N GLY A 135 -6.09 14.11 18.32
CA GLY A 135 -5.72 14.25 19.73
C GLY A 135 -4.46 15.11 19.81
N PRO A 136 -4.45 16.24 20.55
CA PRO A 136 -3.28 17.12 20.59
C PRO A 136 -2.28 16.63 21.63
N GLU A 137 -1.11 16.15 21.22
CA GLU A 137 0.09 16.22 22.06
C GLU A 137 1.03 17.30 21.52
N ARG A 138 0.89 18.50 22.09
CA ARG A 138 2.00 19.44 22.17
C ARG A 138 3.01 18.83 23.15
N ALA A 139 4.22 18.57 22.65
CA ALA A 139 5.38 18.40 23.50
C ALA A 139 5.66 19.73 24.22
N ASP A 140 5.44 19.76 25.53
CA ASP A 140 5.99 20.78 26.43
C ASP A 140 7.17 20.14 27.17
N THR A 141 8.36 20.64 26.87
CA THR A 141 9.62 20.28 27.51
C THR A 141 9.86 21.23 28.69
N PRO A 142 10.26 20.72 29.85
CA PRO A 142 11.30 21.38 30.63
C PRO A 142 12.60 20.57 30.69
#